data_AF-A0A7V0MM20-F1
#
_entry.id   AF-A0A7V0MM20-F1
#
_cell.length_a   1.000
_cell.length_b   1.000
_cell.length_c   1.000
_cell.angle_alpha   90.00
_cell.angle_beta   90.00
_cell.angle_gamma   90.00
#
_symmetry.space_group_name_H-M   'P 1'
#
loop_
_entity.id
_entity.type
_entity.pdbx_description
1 polymer ?
#
loop_
_entity_poly.entity_id
_entity_poly.type
_entity_poly.pdbx_seq_one_letter_code
_entity_poly.pdbx_strand_id
1 'polypeptide(L)'
;WCIYTDPEVAHVGLSEKEAEEKGIKTETIFVSLENVDRAVLNSEENGFLKVVLKKRTDKIIGATLVTRHAGEIIGELALAVSANIGLKKLSTVIHPYPTQAEVIKKAADTYNRSRLTPLTRWILGLWMRWSLYRRK
;
A
#
# COMPACT_ATOMS: atom_id res chain seq x y z
N TRP A 1 6.96 14.80 -5.76
CA TRP A 1 7.25 15.22 -7.16
C TRP A 1 6.67 14.17 -8.10
N CYS A 2 6.44 14.53 -9.37
CA CYS A 2 5.97 13.62 -10.39
C CYS A 2 6.72 13.88 -11.71
N ILE A 3 7.04 12.80 -12.43
CA ILE A 3 7.60 12.82 -13.78
C ILE A 3 6.57 12.14 -14.69
N TYR A 4 6.07 12.89 -15.67
CA TYR A 4 4.96 12.51 -16.56
C TYR A 4 5.44 11.72 -17.78
N THR A 5 6.20 10.65 -17.53
CA THR A 5 6.51 9.61 -18.53
C THR A 5 5.33 8.64 -18.67
N ASP A 6 5.45 7.64 -19.56
CA ASP A 6 4.48 6.55 -19.67
C ASP A 6 5.15 5.20 -19.37
N PRO A 7 4.90 4.57 -18.20
CA PRO A 7 4.07 5.05 -17.09
C PRO A 7 4.69 6.24 -16.34
N GLU A 8 3.86 6.98 -15.59
CA GLU A 8 4.32 8.11 -14.77
C GLU A 8 5.08 7.60 -13.55
N VAL A 9 5.98 8.44 -13.02
CA VAL A 9 6.72 8.17 -11.78
C VAL A 9 6.46 9.28 -10.78
N ALA A 10 5.85 8.95 -9.66
CA ALA A 10 5.56 9.88 -8.57
C ALA A 10 6.22 9.44 -7.26
N HIS A 11 6.65 10.41 -6.46
CA HIS A 11 7.31 10.15 -5.19
C HIS A 11 6.99 11.22 -4.15
N VAL A 12 6.94 10.81 -2.88
CA VAL A 12 6.80 11.69 -1.72
C VAL A 12 7.60 11.18 -0.53
N GLY A 13 8.09 12.09 0.30
CA GLY A 13 8.80 11.75 1.54
C GLY A 13 10.24 11.27 1.30
N LEU A 14 10.68 10.33 2.13
CA LEU A 14 12.02 9.74 2.07
C LEU A 14 12.00 8.44 1.27
N SER A 15 13.00 8.26 0.42
CA SER A 15 13.41 6.95 -0.07
C SER A 15 14.07 6.11 1.04
N GLU A 16 14.21 4.81 0.81
CA GLU A 16 14.91 3.90 1.72
C GLU A 16 16.36 4.34 1.97
N LYS A 17 17.04 4.78 0.90
CA LYS A 17 18.42 5.25 0.95
C LYS A 17 18.55 6.54 1.78
N GLU A 18 17.70 7.52 1.54
CA GLU A 18 17.71 8.77 2.34
C GLU A 18 17.34 8.52 3.81
N ALA A 19 16.48 7.54 4.07
CA ALA A 19 16.15 7.13 5.43
C ALA A 19 17.35 6.47 6.12
N GLU A 20 18.07 5.59 5.41
CA GLU A 20 19.29 4.94 5.90
C GLU A 20 20.40 5.96 6.18
N GLU A 21 20.65 6.91 5.29
CA GLU A 21 21.60 8.01 5.47
C GLU A 21 21.27 8.87 6.70
N LYS A 22 19.99 8.95 7.08
CA LYS A 22 19.51 9.63 8.30
C LYS A 22 19.47 8.72 9.54
N GLY A 23 19.96 7.48 9.45
CA GLY A 23 19.95 6.51 10.54
C GLY A 23 18.55 6.00 10.91
N ILE A 24 17.56 6.18 10.03
CA ILE A 24 16.18 5.74 10.25
C ILE A 24 16.04 4.31 9.73
N LYS A 25 15.78 3.37 10.64
CA LYS A 25 15.45 1.99 10.25
C LYS A 25 14.07 1.96 9.58
N THR A 26 13.98 1.30 8.44
CA THR A 26 12.76 1.22 7.63
C THR A 26 12.24 -0.21 7.46
N GLU A 27 10.98 -0.30 7.04
CA GLU A 27 10.33 -1.47 6.47
C GLU A 27 9.62 -1.03 5.19
N THR A 28 9.60 -1.87 4.16
CA THR A 28 9.06 -1.50 2.85
C THR A 28 7.91 -2.42 2.47
N ILE A 29 6.81 -1.83 2.01
CA ILE A 29 5.68 -2.54 1.40
C ILE A 29 5.73 -2.32 -0.09
N PHE A 30 5.68 -3.41 -0.85
CA PHE A 30 5.71 -3.39 -2.32
C PHE A 30 4.45 -4.06 -2.87
N VAL A 31 3.80 -3.42 -3.84
CA VAL A 31 2.60 -3.93 -4.51
C VAL A 31 2.75 -3.70 -6.02
N SER A 32 2.72 -4.78 -6.79
CA SER A 32 2.66 -4.72 -8.26
C SER A 32 1.27 -4.28 -8.74
N LEU A 33 1.22 -3.47 -9.81
CA LEU A 33 -0.03 -3.04 -10.44
C LEU A 33 -0.78 -4.19 -11.13
N GLU A 34 -0.12 -5.31 -11.46
CA GLU A 34 -0.77 -6.57 -11.88
C GLU A 34 -1.80 -7.08 -10.86
N ASN A 35 -1.63 -6.72 -9.59
CA ASN A 35 -2.59 -7.08 -8.55
C ASN A 35 -3.76 -6.11 -8.46
N VAL A 36 -3.86 -5.08 -9.32
CA VAL A 36 -4.90 -4.05 -9.28
C VAL A 36 -5.85 -4.24 -10.45
N ASP A 37 -7.09 -4.61 -10.15
CA ASP A 37 -8.09 -5.02 -11.14
C ASP A 37 -8.28 -3.96 -12.24
N ARG A 38 -8.32 -2.67 -11.87
CA ARG A 38 -8.44 -1.58 -12.85
C ARG A 38 -7.24 -1.50 -13.79
N ALA A 39 -6.03 -1.75 -13.29
CA ALA A 39 -4.82 -1.74 -14.10
C ALA A 39 -4.83 -2.91 -15.10
N VAL A 40 -5.24 -4.10 -14.66
CA VAL A 40 -5.41 -5.28 -15.53
C VAL A 40 -6.46 -5.01 -16.61
N LEU A 41 -7.62 -4.47 -16.25
CA LEU A 41 -8.69 -4.15 -17.20
C LEU A 41 -8.26 -3.16 -18.28
N ASN A 42 -7.33 -2.27 -17.96
CA ASN A 42 -6.80 -1.27 -18.90
C ASN A 42 -5.50 -1.73 -19.60
N SER A 43 -4.95 -2.90 -19.28
CA SER A 43 -3.60 -3.33 -19.71
C SER A 43 -2.47 -2.38 -19.26
N GLU A 44 -2.62 -1.80 -18.07
CA GLU A 44 -1.71 -0.82 -17.44
C GLU A 44 -0.99 -1.42 -16.22
N GLU A 45 -0.69 -2.72 -16.30
CA GLU A 45 -0.15 -3.56 -15.22
C GLU A 45 1.31 -3.24 -14.89
N ASN A 46 2.01 -2.61 -15.85
CA ASN A 46 3.41 -2.24 -15.74
C ASN A 46 3.58 -1.12 -14.71
N GLY A 47 4.02 -1.49 -13.51
CA GLY A 47 4.27 -0.53 -12.45
C GLY A 47 4.17 -1.12 -11.05
N PHE A 48 4.39 -0.28 -10.06
CA PHE A 48 4.28 -0.68 -8.66
C PHE A 48 4.01 0.51 -7.74
N LEU A 49 3.49 0.21 -6.56
CA LEU A 49 3.58 1.08 -5.39
C LEU A 49 4.62 0.51 -4.42
N LYS A 50 5.54 1.36 -3.99
CA LYS A 50 6.49 1.11 -2.90
C LYS A 50 6.25 2.10 -1.77
N VAL A 51 5.88 1.63 -0.59
CA VAL A 51 5.67 2.46 0.61
C VAL A 51 6.78 2.19 1.61
N VAL A 52 7.47 3.24 2.04
CA VAL A 52 8.53 3.20 3.05
C VAL A 52 7.94 3.57 4.40
N LEU A 53 8.03 2.64 5.35
CA LEU A 53 7.57 2.79 6.72
C LEU A 53 8.76 2.91 7.67
N LYS A 54 8.57 3.64 8.78
CA LYS A 54 9.51 3.56 9.90
C LYS A 54 9.36 2.19 10.58
N LYS A 55 10.47 1.47 10.76
CA LYS A 55 10.53 0.10 11.29
C LYS A 55 9.75 -0.06 12.59
N ARG A 56 9.01 -1.17 12.74
CA ARG A 56 8.11 -1.47 13.88
C ARG A 56 6.96 -0.48 14.10
N THR A 57 6.68 0.40 13.15
CA THR A 57 5.53 1.33 13.21
C THR A 57 4.71 1.21 11.94
N ASP A 58 3.54 1.86 11.91
CA ASP A 58 2.75 2.03 10.68
C ASP A 58 2.98 3.40 10.03
N LYS A 59 3.93 4.20 10.55
CA LYS A 59 4.21 5.55 10.06
C LYS A 59 4.83 5.50 8.67
N ILE A 60 4.13 6.07 7.71
CA ILE A 60 4.63 6.30 6.36
C ILE A 60 5.64 7.44 6.40
N ILE A 61 6.84 7.19 5.92
CA ILE A 61 7.90 8.21 5.80
C ILE A 61 8.21 8.55 4.34
N GLY A 62 7.78 7.72 3.40
CA GLY A 62 7.79 8.04 1.98
C GLY A 62 7.11 6.97 1.14
N ALA A 63 6.92 7.26 -0.14
CA ALA A 63 6.37 6.33 -1.10
C ALA A 63 6.81 6.69 -2.53
N THR A 64 6.95 5.67 -3.37
CA THR A 64 7.16 5.79 -4.82
C THR A 64 6.09 5.00 -5.55
N LEU A 65 5.43 5.64 -6.51
CA LEU A 65 4.39 5.05 -7.34
C LEU A 65 4.79 5.15 -8.81
N VAL A 66 4.70 4.04 -9.52
CA VAL A 66 4.88 3.96 -10.97
C VAL A 66 3.60 3.41 -11.57
N THR A 67 2.85 4.23 -12.30
CA THR A 67 1.59 3.87 -12.97
C THR A 67 1.14 5.02 -13.89
N ARG A 68 0.19 4.81 -14.82
CA ARG A 68 -0.26 5.83 -15.80
C ARG A 68 -0.99 7.03 -15.19
N HIS A 69 -1.40 6.96 -13.93
CA HIS A 69 -2.02 8.07 -13.19
C HIS A 69 -1.28 8.35 -11.86
N ALA A 70 0.04 8.15 -11.82
CA ALA A 70 0.81 8.28 -10.59
C ALA A 70 0.74 9.68 -9.98
N GLY A 71 0.73 10.73 -10.79
CA GLY A 71 0.66 12.12 -10.35
C GLY A 71 -0.64 12.49 -9.63
N GLU A 72 -1.74 11.84 -9.99
CA GLU A 72 -3.04 12.03 -9.33
C GLU A 72 -3.13 11.20 -8.03
N ILE A 73 -2.72 9.93 -8.11
CA ILE A 73 -2.83 8.98 -6.99
C ILE A 73 -1.86 9.32 -5.84
N ILE A 74 -0.66 9.84 -6.14
CA ILE A 74 0.34 10.17 -5.11
C ILE A 74 -0.16 11.22 -4.11
N GLY A 75 -1.18 12.01 -4.46
CA GLY A 75 -1.76 13.04 -3.60
C GLY A 75 -2.25 12.49 -2.26
N GLU A 76 -2.86 11.30 -2.25
CA GLU A 76 -3.33 10.65 -1.02
C GLU A 76 -2.15 10.27 -0.10
N LEU A 77 -1.08 9.73 -0.68
CA LEU A 77 0.14 9.37 0.08
C LEU A 77 0.87 10.62 0.58
N ALA A 78 0.84 11.71 -0.19
CA ALA A 78 1.40 12.99 0.24
C ALA A 78 0.64 13.58 1.43
N LEU A 79 -0.70 13.53 1.39
CA LEU A 79 -1.53 13.89 2.53
C LEU A 79 -1.22 13.00 3.74
N ALA A 80 -1.10 11.68 3.53
CA ALA A 80 -0.82 10.75 4.62
C ALA A 80 0.54 11.02 5.29
N VAL A 81 1.60 11.27 4.49
CA VAL A 81 2.93 11.64 5.02
C VAL A 81 2.87 12.97 5.77
N SER A 82 2.23 13.99 5.20
CA SER A 82 2.13 15.33 5.80
C SER A 82 1.34 15.33 7.11
N ALA A 83 0.21 14.61 7.14
CA ALA A 83 -0.66 14.51 8.30
C ALA A 83 -0.26 13.38 9.27
N ASN A 84 0.88 12.71 9.04
CA ASN A 84 1.40 11.61 9.85
C ASN A 84 0.36 10.48 10.04
N ILE A 85 -0.42 10.20 8.99
CA ILE A 85 -1.41 9.12 8.95
C ILE A 85 -0.68 7.80 8.66
N GLY A 86 -0.86 6.83 9.55
CA GLY A 86 -0.26 5.50 9.40
C GLY A 86 -0.96 4.65 8.33
N LEU A 87 -0.20 3.72 7.75
CA LEU A 87 -0.70 2.80 6.73
C LEU A 87 -1.87 1.94 7.23
N LYS A 88 -1.91 1.63 8.54
CA LYS A 88 -3.06 0.97 9.17
C LYS A 88 -4.35 1.79 9.01
N LYS A 89 -4.28 3.11 9.12
CA LYS A 89 -5.47 3.96 8.99
C LYS A 89 -5.98 3.96 7.55
N LEU A 90 -5.08 3.98 6.56
CA LEU A 90 -5.44 3.85 5.14
C LEU A 90 -6.19 2.54 4.84
N SER A 91 -5.88 1.46 5.57
CA SER A 91 -6.65 0.21 5.43
C SER A 91 -8.12 0.33 5.85
N THR A 92 -8.49 1.33 6.65
CA THR A 92 -9.88 1.57 7.07
C THR A 92 -10.63 2.53 6.16
N VAL A 93 -9.93 3.18 5.23
CA VAL A 93 -10.52 4.11 4.27
C VAL A 93 -11.22 3.32 3.16
N ILE A 94 -12.43 3.74 2.82
CA ILE A 94 -13.19 3.18 1.70
C ILE A 94 -12.62 3.79 0.41
N HIS A 95 -11.88 2.98 -0.34
CA HIS A 95 -11.39 3.36 -1.66
C HIS A 95 -12.44 2.98 -2.71
N PRO A 96 -12.73 3.85 -3.69
CA PRO A 96 -13.63 3.51 -4.79
C PRO A 96 -13.12 2.33 -5.62
N TYR A 97 -14.06 1.49 -6.08
CA TYR A 97 -13.77 0.31 -6.92
C TYR A 97 -14.59 0.32 -8.22
N PRO A 98 -14.00 -0.02 -9.40
CA PRO A 98 -12.59 -0.34 -9.62
C PRO A 98 -11.75 0.91 -9.98
N THR A 99 -10.69 1.21 -9.21
CA THR A 99 -9.75 2.32 -9.50
C THR A 99 -8.28 1.90 -9.38
N GLN A 100 -7.36 2.58 -10.09
CA GLN A 100 -5.92 2.34 -9.90
C GLN A 100 -5.44 2.74 -8.49
N ALA A 101 -6.11 3.71 -7.85
CA ALA A 101 -5.80 4.15 -6.49
C ALA A 101 -5.94 3.03 -5.44
N GLU A 102 -6.66 1.94 -5.75
CA GLU A 102 -6.71 0.74 -4.90
C GLU A 102 -5.35 0.11 -4.62
N VAL A 103 -4.31 0.43 -5.38
CA VAL A 103 -2.94 0.02 -5.05
C VAL A 103 -2.55 0.46 -3.62
N ILE A 104 -3.02 1.62 -3.16
CA ILE A 104 -2.80 2.13 -1.79
C ILE A 104 -3.52 1.22 -0.78
N LYS A 105 -4.78 0.88 -1.05
CA LYS A 105 -5.57 -0.05 -0.23
C LYS A 105 -4.91 -1.43 -0.16
N LYS A 106 -4.42 -1.96 -1.28
CA LYS A 106 -3.71 -3.25 -1.33
C LYS A 106 -2.39 -3.20 -0.55
N ALA A 107 -1.67 -2.08 -0.58
CA ALA A 107 -0.48 -1.90 0.27
C ALA A 107 -0.86 -1.90 1.77
N ALA A 108 -1.94 -1.23 2.14
CA ALA A 108 -2.42 -1.19 3.51
C ALA A 108 -2.89 -2.57 4.02
N ASP A 109 -3.58 -3.33 3.18
CA ASP A 109 -4.01 -4.69 3.51
C ASP A 109 -2.83 -5.66 3.60
N THR A 110 -1.82 -5.49 2.74
CA THR A 110 -0.57 -6.25 2.80
C THR A 110 0.16 -6.01 4.13
N TYR A 111 0.25 -4.76 4.57
CA TYR A 111 0.78 -4.42 5.88
C TYR A 111 -0.02 -5.03 7.04
N ASN A 112 -1.35 -5.03 6.97
CA ASN A 112 -2.16 -5.67 8.01
C ASN A 112 -1.95 -7.19 8.07
N ARG A 113 -1.81 -7.85 6.92
CA ARG A 113 -1.56 -9.30 6.84
C ARG A 113 -0.20 -9.70 7.40
N SER A 114 0.83 -8.86 7.25
CA SER A 114 2.17 -9.13 7.79
C SER A 114 2.21 -9.10 9.33
N ARG A 115 1.22 -8.46 9.96
CA ARG A 115 1.12 -8.35 11.43
C ARG A 115 0.35 -9.49 12.11
N LEU A 116 -0.33 -10.34 11.34
CA LEU A 116 -1.08 -11.46 11.90
C LEU A 116 -0.09 -12.49 12.48
N THR A 117 -0.15 -12.71 13.79
CA THR A 117 0.63 -13.76 14.46
C THR A 117 0.18 -15.16 14.00
N PRO A 118 1.04 -16.19 14.07
CA PRO A 118 0.66 -17.55 13.65
C PRO A 118 -0.59 -18.06 14.37
N LEU A 119 -0.70 -17.79 15.67
CA LEU A 119 -1.86 -18.15 16.49
C LEU A 119 -3.13 -17.43 16.02
N THR A 120 -3.07 -16.11 15.81
CA THR A 120 -4.25 -15.35 15.37
C THR A 120 -4.70 -15.77 13.98
N ARG A 121 -3.76 -16.04 13.06
CA ARG A 121 -4.06 -16.59 11.73
C ARG A 121 -4.77 -17.95 11.81
N TRP A 122 -4.33 -18.83 12.71
CA TRP A 122 -4.95 -20.13 12.93
C TRP A 122 -6.36 -20.03 13.51
N ILE A 123 -6.57 -19.22 14.55
CA ILE A 123 -7.89 -18.98 15.17
C ILE A 123 -8.85 -18.39 14.13
N LEU A 124 -8.41 -17.38 13.37
CA LEU A 124 -9.21 -16.80 12.28
C LEU A 124 -9.58 -17.84 11.22
N GLY A 125 -8.67 -18.73 10.86
CA GLY A 125 -8.92 -19.81 9.91
C GLY A 125 -9.99 -20.79 10.40
N LEU A 126 -9.92 -21.19 11.68
CA LEU A 126 -10.92 -22.06 12.29
C LEU A 126 -12.30 -21.39 12.36
N TRP A 127 -12.34 -20.14 12.80
CA TRP A 127 -13.57 -19.38 12.89
C TRP A 127 -14.21 -19.16 11.51
N MET A 128 -13.43 -18.82 10.48
CA MET A 128 -13.94 -18.67 9.11
C MET A 128 -14.55 -19.98 8.59
N ARG A 129 -13.87 -21.12 8.78
CA ARG A 129 -14.39 -22.45 8.40
C ARG A 129 -15.72 -22.76 9.11
N TRP A 130 -15.80 -22.49 10.41
CA TRP A 130 -17.02 -22.69 11.19
C TRP A 130 -18.16 -21.75 10.76
N SER A 131 -17.86 -20.47 10.50
CA SER A 131 -18.85 -19.47 10.07
C SER A 131 -19.46 -19.80 8.71
N LEU A 132 -18.65 -20.34 7.78
CA LEU A 132 -19.11 -20.78 6.46
C LEU A 132 -19.93 -22.06 6.54
N TYR A 133 -19.62 -22.96 7.48
CA TYR A 133 -20.42 -24.15 7.74
C TYR A 133 -21.82 -23.82 8.26
N ARG A 134 -21.96 -22.76 9.08
CA ARG A 134 -23.22 -22.36 9.72
C ARG A 134 -24.16 -21.55 8.81
N ARG A 135 -23.68 -21.12 7.64
CA ARG A 135 -24.47 -20.38 6.62
C ARG A 135 -25.00 -21.29 5.50
N LYS A 136 -24.69 -22.59 5.54
CA LYS A 136 -25.41 -23.62 4.79
C LYS A 136 -26.51 -24.20 5.67
#